data_AF-Q16Q95-F1
#
_entry.id   AF-Q16Q95-F1
#
_cell.length_a   1.000
_cell.length_b   1.000
_cell.length_c   1.000
_cell.angle_alpha   90.00
_cell.angle_beta   90.00
_cell.angle_gamma   90.00
#
_symmetry.space_group_name_H-M   'P 1'
#
loop_
_entity.id
_entity.type
_entity.pdbx_description
1 polymer ?
#
loop_
_entity_poly.entity_id
_entity_poly.type
_entity_poly.pdbx_seq_one_letter_code
_entity_poly.pdbx_strand_id
1 'polypeptide(L)'
;MLKLTPIGRMLRNNLRDEFRRGEAGMAVYEGSSGISLGENLRFVRETFATDLPFGIVTEKRFENQTIPLGENCELRLDHGTWLSCSYFVNPTTSTEFMYKLQRQRKIWWMRYACDPGRYLISDLRQDADSKVQSVAIKARFAEEEVALEQLELIPGSVMREQMDDFLVKVGKSSRKITPNVLRIRQCAELATLEVILDAFESAGTDSVRIHRKLAPYKCGIVCVSDDATQLEELRDLAKHLSNVLRKANITTLDCSTQNGTSERSLNKQLRHLDSIAVPYTLLLRDQSLQNGLFQLRSRDTTLNETIHISDLPNYLLKIITS
;
A
#
# COMPACT_ATOMS: atom_id res chain seq x y z
N MET A 1 -11.48 -2.92 20.35
CA MET A 1 -10.26 -3.67 20.01
C MET A 1 -10.24 -3.88 18.50
N LEU A 2 -9.39 -3.16 17.76
CA LEU A 2 -9.34 -3.25 16.29
C LEU A 2 -8.64 -4.57 15.89
N LYS A 3 -9.34 -5.46 15.20
CA LYS A 3 -8.76 -6.70 14.66
C LYS A 3 -9.06 -6.81 13.17
N LEU A 4 -8.00 -6.98 12.37
CA LEU A 4 -8.13 -7.14 10.93
C LEU A 4 -8.55 -8.57 10.58
N THR A 5 -9.64 -8.69 9.82
CA THR A 5 -10.04 -9.94 9.14
C THR A 5 -8.97 -10.36 8.11
N PRO A 6 -9.04 -11.57 7.54
CA PRO A 6 -8.10 -11.96 6.47
C PRO A 6 -8.05 -10.96 5.31
N ILE A 7 -9.19 -10.43 4.88
CA ILE A 7 -9.30 -9.41 3.83
C ILE A 7 -8.61 -8.10 4.26
N GLY A 8 -8.85 -7.65 5.49
CA GLY A 8 -8.17 -6.47 6.04
C GLY A 8 -6.66 -6.64 6.15
N ARG A 9 -6.18 -7.85 6.47
CA ARG A 9 -4.75 -8.17 6.47
C ARG A 9 -4.14 -8.13 5.07
N MET A 10 -4.86 -8.59 4.05
CA MET A 10 -4.41 -8.47 2.65
C MET A 10 -4.28 -7.01 2.23
N LEU A 11 -5.27 -6.16 2.55
CA LEU A 11 -5.18 -4.71 2.31
C LEU A 11 -3.95 -4.10 2.99
N ARG A 12 -3.75 -4.38 4.28
CA ARG A 12 -2.58 -3.91 5.04
C ARG A 12 -1.27 -4.35 4.39
N ASN A 13 -1.17 -5.60 3.97
CA ASN A 13 0.04 -6.13 3.36
C ASN A 13 0.32 -5.45 1.99
N ASN A 14 -0.71 -5.23 1.16
CA ASN A 14 -0.56 -4.49 -0.09
C ASN A 14 -0.07 -3.06 0.16
N LEU A 15 -0.64 -2.38 1.16
CA LEU A 15 -0.22 -1.02 1.53
C LEU A 15 1.22 -0.98 2.04
N ARG A 16 1.59 -1.96 2.89
CA ARG A 16 2.97 -2.15 3.36
C ARG A 16 3.93 -2.34 2.18
N ASP A 17 3.57 -3.17 1.21
CA ASP A 17 4.43 -3.46 0.07
C ASP A 17 4.60 -2.21 -0.82
N GLU A 18 3.53 -1.41 -1.01
CA GLU A 18 3.62 -0.13 -1.71
C GLU A 18 4.44 0.93 -0.95
N PHE A 19 4.43 0.91 0.39
CA PHE A 19 5.31 1.76 1.21
C PHE A 19 6.79 1.36 1.04
N ARG A 20 7.08 0.05 1.04
CA ARG A 20 8.44 -0.51 0.95
C ARG A 20 9.12 -0.22 -0.39
N ARG A 21 8.37 0.00 -1.48
CA ARG A 21 8.92 0.40 -2.78
C ARG A 21 9.70 1.72 -2.71
N GLY A 22 9.46 2.55 -1.68
CA GLY A 22 10.13 3.83 -1.52
C GLY A 22 9.72 4.85 -2.57
N GLU A 23 10.42 5.99 -2.57
CA GLU A 23 10.17 7.04 -3.56
C GLU A 23 10.91 6.78 -4.88
N ALA A 24 10.28 7.13 -6.00
CA ALA A 24 10.84 6.93 -7.32
C ALA A 24 12.19 7.66 -7.48
N GLY A 25 13.21 6.93 -7.96
CA GLY A 25 14.54 7.47 -8.21
C GLY A 25 15.49 7.45 -7.01
N MET A 26 15.12 6.78 -5.91
CA MET A 26 15.99 6.61 -4.74
C MET A 26 16.24 5.13 -4.45
N ALA A 27 17.50 4.79 -4.16
CA ALA A 27 17.83 3.45 -3.69
C ALA A 27 17.33 3.27 -2.25
N VAL A 28 16.45 2.29 -2.04
CA VAL A 28 15.96 1.90 -0.71
C VAL A 28 16.28 0.43 -0.50
N TYR A 29 16.96 0.14 0.61
CA TYR A 29 17.39 -1.20 0.98
C TYR A 29 16.54 -1.73 2.13
N GLU A 30 16.30 -3.04 2.13
CA GLU A 30 15.61 -3.70 3.23
C GLU A 30 16.56 -3.87 4.43
N GLY A 31 16.14 -3.36 5.58
CA GLY A 31 16.83 -3.52 6.85
C GLY A 31 16.01 -4.35 7.84
N SER A 32 16.65 -4.74 8.94
CA SER A 32 16.02 -5.48 10.03
C SER A 32 15.88 -4.61 11.27
N SER A 33 14.72 -4.65 11.92
CA SER A 33 14.49 -4.00 13.22
C SER A 33 15.11 -4.77 14.38
N GLY A 34 15.60 -5.99 14.15
CA GLY A 34 16.23 -6.85 15.18
C GLY A 34 17.71 -6.54 15.41
N ILE A 35 18.31 -5.68 14.59
CA ILE A 35 19.71 -5.26 14.66
C ILE A 35 19.79 -3.72 14.76
N SER A 36 20.96 -3.20 15.11
CA SER A 36 21.17 -1.76 15.26
C SER A 36 21.12 -1.02 13.91
N LEU A 37 20.95 0.30 13.95
CA LEU A 37 21.02 1.12 12.72
C LEU A 37 22.42 1.08 12.10
N GLY A 38 23.47 1.10 12.93
CA GLY A 38 24.87 0.94 12.50
C GLY A 38 25.15 -0.39 11.80
N GLU A 39 24.57 -1.50 12.28
CA GLU A 39 24.69 -2.81 11.64
C GLU A 39 23.99 -2.85 10.28
N ASN A 40 22.77 -2.32 10.19
CA ASN A 40 22.06 -2.16 8.91
C ASN A 40 22.89 -1.32 7.91
N LEU A 41 23.45 -0.19 8.37
CA LEU A 41 24.30 0.69 7.55
C LEU A 41 25.57 0.01 7.05
N ARG A 42 26.21 -0.79 7.90
CA ARG A 42 27.41 -1.55 7.55
C ARG A 42 27.12 -2.55 6.45
N PHE A 43 26.05 -3.33 6.60
CA PHE A 43 25.60 -4.30 5.60
C PHE A 43 25.31 -3.64 4.24
N VAL A 44 24.56 -2.53 4.24
CA VAL A 44 24.24 -1.81 3.01
C VAL A 44 25.50 -1.28 2.33
N ARG A 45 26.42 -0.69 3.09
CA ARG A 45 27.68 -0.14 2.56
C ARG A 45 28.58 -1.23 1.96
N GLU A 46 28.71 -2.36 2.64
CA GLU A 46 29.55 -3.49 2.20
C GLU A 46 28.98 -4.19 0.96
N THR A 47 27.65 -4.24 0.84
CA THR A 47 26.98 -4.97 -0.25
C THR A 47 26.80 -4.12 -1.50
N PHE A 48 26.47 -2.82 -1.36
CA PHE A 48 25.97 -2.02 -2.49
C PHE A 48 26.79 -0.76 -2.82
N ALA A 49 27.86 -0.45 -2.08
CA ALA A 49 28.71 0.73 -2.29
C ALA A 49 27.90 2.01 -2.55
N THR A 50 27.17 2.48 -1.54
CA THR A 50 26.08 3.46 -1.71
C THR A 50 26.54 4.92 -1.60
N ASP A 51 26.18 5.72 -2.60
CA ASP A 51 26.27 7.19 -2.53
C ASP A 51 25.01 7.80 -1.90
N LEU A 52 25.15 8.98 -1.29
CA LEU A 52 24.00 9.72 -0.76
C LEU A 52 23.20 10.38 -1.90
N PRO A 53 21.86 10.45 -1.82
CA PRO A 53 21.01 9.91 -0.76
C PRO A 53 20.57 8.45 -1.01
N PHE A 54 20.42 7.70 0.08
CA PHE A 54 19.83 6.35 0.06
C PHE A 54 18.96 6.11 1.28
N GLY A 55 18.05 5.14 1.21
CA GLY A 55 17.11 4.78 2.28
C GLY A 55 17.32 3.37 2.81
N ILE A 56 16.95 3.16 4.07
CA ILE A 56 16.78 1.84 4.66
C ILE A 56 15.35 1.73 5.19
N VAL A 57 14.60 0.74 4.72
CA VAL A 57 13.25 0.45 5.21
C VAL A 57 13.31 -0.62 6.30
N THR A 58 12.61 -0.39 7.40
CA THR A 58 12.49 -1.34 8.51
C THR A 58 11.04 -1.50 8.94
N GLU A 59 10.72 -2.69 9.43
CA GLU A 59 9.41 -3.03 9.97
C GLU A 59 9.58 -3.42 11.43
N LYS A 60 8.88 -2.75 12.35
CA LYS A 60 8.91 -3.07 13.77
C LYS A 60 7.50 -3.40 14.26
N ARG A 61 7.30 -4.64 14.70
CA ARG A 61 6.07 -5.05 15.39
C ARG A 61 6.04 -4.48 16.80
N PHE A 62 4.85 -4.15 17.27
CA PHE A 62 4.61 -3.67 18.63
C PHE A 62 3.37 -4.31 19.21
N GLU A 63 3.26 -4.22 20.53
CA GLU A 63 2.10 -4.68 21.28
C GLU A 63 1.60 -3.58 22.22
N ASN A 64 0.29 -3.54 22.46
CA ASN A 64 -0.41 -2.67 23.41
C ASN A 64 0.00 -1.20 23.31
N GLN A 65 -0.08 -0.62 22.12
CA GLN A 65 0.29 0.76 21.87
C GLN A 65 -0.93 1.65 21.64
N THR A 66 -0.88 2.85 22.21
CA THR A 66 -1.81 3.94 21.92
C THR A 66 -1.19 4.86 20.89
N ILE A 67 -1.91 5.06 19.78
CA ILE A 67 -1.51 5.94 18.69
C ILE A 67 -2.33 7.22 18.79
N PRO A 68 -1.71 8.38 19.02
CA PRO A 68 -2.42 9.65 18.97
C PRO A 68 -2.83 9.92 17.51
N LEU A 69 -4.13 10.12 17.30
CA LEU A 69 -4.69 10.45 15.99
C LEU A 69 -4.74 11.96 15.80
N GLY A 70 -5.08 12.71 16.84
CA GLY A 70 -5.14 14.16 16.86
C GLY A 70 -5.08 14.67 18.30
N GLU A 71 -5.63 15.86 18.56
CA GLU A 71 -5.63 16.43 19.92
C GLU A 71 -6.59 15.69 20.86
N ASN A 72 -7.70 15.16 20.33
CA ASN A 72 -8.79 14.59 21.13
C ASN A 72 -9.06 13.10 20.84
N CYS A 73 -8.29 12.48 19.95
CA CYS A 73 -8.56 11.12 19.49
C CYS A 73 -7.31 10.24 19.56
N GLU A 74 -7.48 9.03 20.07
CA GLU A 74 -6.43 8.03 20.20
C GLU A 74 -6.93 6.66 19.71
N LEU A 75 -6.05 5.91 19.06
CA LEU A 75 -6.31 4.55 18.64
C LEU A 75 -5.48 3.58 19.49
N ARG A 76 -6.16 2.73 20.24
CA ARG A 76 -5.52 1.65 21.01
C ARG A 76 -5.44 0.37 20.20
N LEU A 77 -4.24 -0.15 20.04
CA LEU A 77 -3.95 -1.38 19.29
C LEU A 77 -3.20 -2.37 20.17
N ASP A 78 -3.74 -3.58 20.31
CA ASP A 78 -3.04 -4.64 21.05
C ASP A 78 -1.83 -5.15 20.27
N HIS A 79 -1.91 -5.13 18.94
CA HIS A 79 -0.82 -5.50 18.05
C HIS A 79 -0.83 -4.58 16.84
N GLY A 80 0.36 -4.24 16.36
CA GLY A 80 0.49 -3.53 15.11
C GLY A 80 1.93 -3.48 14.62
N THR A 81 2.11 -2.74 13.54
CA THR A 81 3.36 -2.67 12.81
C THR A 81 3.71 -1.23 12.47
N TRP A 82 4.86 -0.78 12.95
CA TRP A 82 5.49 0.45 12.47
C TRP A 82 6.29 0.15 11.22
N LEU A 83 5.96 0.86 10.15
CA LEU A 83 6.77 0.96 8.95
C LEU A 83 7.63 2.20 9.09
N SER A 84 8.93 2.06 8.83
CA SER A 84 9.84 3.19 8.88
C SER A 84 10.80 3.15 7.70
N CYS A 85 11.06 4.31 7.11
CA CYS A 85 12.08 4.48 6.08
C CYS A 85 13.03 5.59 6.53
N SER A 86 14.30 5.26 6.73
CA SER A 86 15.33 6.22 7.13
C SER A 86 16.22 6.54 5.93
N TYR A 87 16.11 7.76 5.43
CA TYR A 87 16.94 8.29 4.35
C TYR A 87 18.18 8.98 4.92
N PHE A 88 19.35 8.57 4.45
CA PHE A 88 20.61 9.20 4.77
C PHE A 88 20.92 10.24 3.70
N VAL A 89 21.12 11.48 4.12
CA VAL A 89 21.21 12.62 3.22
C VAL A 89 22.36 13.54 3.59
N ASN A 90 22.87 14.29 2.60
CA ASN A 90 23.87 15.30 2.85
C ASN A 90 23.27 16.41 3.75
N PRO A 91 23.92 16.77 4.88
CA PRO A 91 23.43 17.81 5.77
C PRO A 91 23.15 19.15 5.08
N THR A 92 23.96 19.53 4.09
CA THR A 92 23.82 20.81 3.36
C THR A 92 22.53 20.90 2.53
N THR A 93 22.04 19.78 2.01
CA THR A 93 20.82 19.72 1.18
C THR A 93 19.64 19.08 1.93
N SER A 94 19.79 18.82 3.23
CA SER A 94 18.84 17.99 3.99
C SER A 94 17.46 18.64 4.15
N THR A 95 17.40 19.96 4.31
CA THR A 95 16.14 20.71 4.40
C THR A 95 15.40 20.75 3.06
N GLU A 96 16.11 20.99 1.95
CA GLU A 96 15.53 20.91 0.60
C GLU A 96 14.96 19.51 0.33
N PHE A 97 15.73 18.49 0.72
CA PHE A 97 15.33 17.10 0.60
C PHE A 97 14.07 16.79 1.44
N MET A 98 13.96 17.34 2.65
CA MET A 98 12.75 17.22 3.48
C MET A 98 11.51 17.82 2.79
N TYR A 99 11.63 19.02 2.22
CA TYR A 99 10.52 19.65 1.49
C TYR A 99 10.10 18.86 0.25
N LYS A 100 11.06 18.27 -0.46
CA LYS A 100 10.78 17.37 -1.59
C LYS A 100 10.05 16.12 -1.09
N LEU A 101 10.55 15.48 -0.03
CA LEU A 101 10.01 14.22 0.45
C LEU A 101 8.60 14.39 1.03
N GLN A 102 8.32 15.41 1.84
CA GLN A 102 6.96 15.64 2.36
C GLN A 102 5.92 15.82 1.24
N ARG A 103 6.30 16.45 0.12
CA ARG A 103 5.42 16.61 -1.05
C ARG A 103 5.20 15.27 -1.73
N GLN A 104 6.27 14.48 -1.93
CA GLN A 104 6.18 13.14 -2.50
C GLN A 104 5.31 12.21 -1.65
N ARG A 105 5.45 12.26 -0.32
CA ARG A 105 4.63 11.49 0.61
C ARG A 105 3.17 11.90 0.60
N LYS A 106 2.86 13.20 0.55
CA LYS A 106 1.49 13.66 0.31
C LYS A 106 0.94 13.12 -1.02
N ILE A 107 1.71 13.19 -2.10
CA ILE A 107 1.31 12.66 -3.42
C ILE A 107 1.10 11.14 -3.36
N TRP A 108 1.91 10.41 -2.59
CA TRP A 108 1.75 8.97 -2.39
C TRP A 108 0.39 8.65 -1.79
N TRP A 109 -0.03 9.35 -0.74
CA TRP A 109 -1.36 9.20 -0.16
C TRP A 109 -2.48 9.57 -1.15
N MET A 110 -2.36 10.73 -1.79
CA MET A 110 -3.32 11.21 -2.79
C MET A 110 -3.53 10.22 -3.95
N ARG A 111 -2.49 9.48 -4.34
CA ARG A 111 -2.56 8.50 -5.44
C ARG A 111 -3.52 7.35 -5.15
N TYR A 112 -3.62 6.92 -3.90
CA TYR A 112 -4.42 5.75 -3.51
C TYR A 112 -5.80 6.12 -2.94
N ALA A 113 -6.07 7.40 -2.78
CA ALA A 113 -7.31 7.91 -2.24
C ALA A 113 -8.41 8.11 -3.28
N CYS A 114 -9.64 8.06 -2.78
CA CYS A 114 -10.84 8.49 -3.48
C CYS A 114 -11.01 10.01 -3.44
N ASP A 115 -10.71 10.64 -2.29
CA ASP A 115 -10.64 12.11 -2.17
C ASP A 115 -9.21 12.58 -1.89
N PRO A 116 -8.42 12.92 -2.93
CA PRO A 116 -7.07 13.46 -2.76
C PRO A 116 -7.02 14.78 -1.98
N GLY A 117 -8.13 15.53 -1.91
CA GLY A 117 -8.21 16.83 -1.24
C GLY A 117 -8.09 16.76 0.28
N ARG A 118 -8.31 15.58 0.88
CA ARG A 118 -8.28 15.39 2.34
C ARG A 118 -6.90 15.50 2.96
N TYR A 119 -5.83 15.31 2.19
CA TYR A 119 -4.48 15.23 2.74
C TYR A 119 -3.81 16.59 2.84
N LEU A 120 -3.20 16.84 3.99
CA LEU A 120 -2.48 18.07 4.29
C LEU A 120 -1.14 17.76 4.97
N ILE A 121 -0.24 18.73 4.89
CA ILE A 121 1.07 18.68 5.52
C ILE A 121 0.98 19.63 6.70
N SER A 122 1.31 19.16 7.90
CA SER A 122 1.32 20.01 9.09
C SER A 122 2.40 21.09 9.02
N ASP A 123 2.30 22.08 9.90
CA ASP A 123 3.39 23.04 10.10
C ASP A 123 4.67 22.35 10.57
N LEU A 124 5.80 22.93 10.18
CA LEU A 124 7.13 22.51 10.58
C LEU A 124 7.33 22.82 12.07
N ARG A 125 7.56 21.79 12.87
CA ARG A 125 7.96 21.94 14.27
C ARG A 125 9.44 21.64 14.42
N GLN A 126 10.14 22.44 15.21
CA GLN A 126 11.55 22.19 15.52
C GLN A 126 11.75 22.09 17.02
N ASP A 127 12.38 21.01 17.45
CA ASP A 127 12.80 20.82 18.82
C ASP A 127 13.97 21.76 19.15
N ALA A 128 13.89 22.46 20.28
CA ALA A 128 14.85 23.50 20.65
C ALA A 128 16.26 22.93 20.94
N ASP A 129 16.32 21.75 21.57
CA ASP A 129 17.55 21.16 22.06
C ASP A 129 18.24 20.31 20.99
N SER A 130 17.51 19.34 20.44
CA SER A 130 18.02 18.39 19.46
C SER A 130 18.09 18.95 18.04
N LYS A 131 17.41 20.09 17.79
CA LYS A 131 17.21 20.69 16.45
C LYS A 131 16.53 19.74 15.46
N VAL A 132 15.85 18.71 15.94
CA VAL A 132 15.05 17.81 15.11
C VAL A 132 13.87 18.59 14.54
N GLN A 133 13.71 18.53 13.22
CA GLN A 133 12.57 19.12 12.53
C GLN A 133 11.55 18.02 12.23
N SER A 134 10.28 18.27 12.54
CA SER A 134 9.20 17.31 12.36
C SER A 134 8.01 17.90 11.63
N VAL A 135 7.42 17.10 10.75
CA VAL A 135 6.22 17.38 9.97
C VAL A 135 5.38 16.11 9.93
N ALA A 136 4.06 16.23 9.89
CA ALA A 136 3.15 15.11 9.71
C ALA A 136 2.38 15.24 8.40
N ILE A 137 2.11 14.12 7.76
CA ILE A 137 1.04 14.02 6.77
C ILE A 137 -0.24 13.67 7.52
N LYS A 138 -1.24 14.52 7.38
CA LYS A 138 -2.55 14.39 8.02
C LYS A 138 -3.63 14.16 6.98
N ALA A 139 -4.69 13.47 7.37
CA ALA A 139 -5.95 13.42 6.62
C ALA A 139 -7.06 14.05 7.43
N ARG A 140 -7.93 14.79 6.75
CA ARG A 140 -9.12 15.39 7.35
C ARG A 140 -10.33 14.46 7.15
N PHE A 141 -10.95 14.05 8.26
CA PHE A 141 -12.18 13.27 8.29
C PHE A 141 -13.24 14.11 9.01
N ALA A 142 -14.33 14.45 8.30
CA ALA A 142 -15.28 15.48 8.76
C ALA A 142 -14.55 16.77 9.21
N GLU A 143 -14.60 17.11 10.49
CA GLU A 143 -13.95 18.29 11.08
C GLU A 143 -12.63 17.97 11.81
N GLU A 144 -12.23 16.70 11.87
CA GLU A 144 -11.06 16.24 12.62
C GLU A 144 -9.86 15.99 11.70
N GLU A 145 -8.66 16.37 12.16
CA GLU A 145 -7.40 16.07 11.48
C GLU A 145 -6.67 14.89 12.15
N VAL A 146 -6.44 13.84 11.37
CA VAL A 146 -5.74 12.64 11.83
C VAL A 146 -4.33 12.57 11.26
N ALA A 147 -3.31 12.50 12.11
CA ALA A 147 -1.92 12.31 11.72
C ALA A 147 -1.65 10.85 11.30
N LEU A 148 -1.29 10.64 10.04
CA LEU A 148 -1.12 9.31 9.44
C LEU A 148 0.34 8.86 9.38
N GLU A 149 1.22 9.81 9.06
CA GLU A 149 2.63 9.58 8.81
C GLU A 149 3.45 10.74 9.40
N GLN A 150 4.56 10.41 10.06
CA GLN A 150 5.46 11.39 10.64
C GLN A 150 6.79 11.39 9.89
N LEU A 151 7.27 12.58 9.55
CA LEU A 151 8.57 12.83 8.94
C LEU A 151 9.44 13.60 9.94
N GLU A 152 10.64 13.09 10.21
CA GLU A 152 11.59 13.68 11.15
C GLU A 152 12.95 13.86 10.46
N LEU A 153 13.40 15.10 10.29
CA LEU A 153 14.77 15.41 9.90
C LEU A 153 15.63 15.50 11.16
N ILE A 154 16.52 14.52 11.32
CA ILE A 154 17.33 14.33 12.51
C ILE A 154 18.79 14.66 12.17
N PRO A 155 19.40 15.64 12.85
CA PRO A 155 20.80 15.99 12.62
C PRO A 155 21.73 14.80 12.88
N GLY A 156 22.74 14.63 12.02
CA GLY A 156 23.69 13.52 12.14
C GLY A 156 24.47 13.50 13.47
N SER A 157 24.61 14.65 14.14
CA SER A 157 25.21 14.75 15.48
C SER A 157 24.40 14.00 16.54
N VAL A 158 23.08 13.98 16.43
CA VAL A 158 22.16 13.31 17.37
C VAL A 158 22.16 11.79 17.14
N MET A 159 22.35 11.36 15.89
CA MET A 159 22.30 9.95 15.48
C MET A 159 23.68 9.28 15.44
N ARG A 160 24.75 9.99 15.79
CA ARG A 160 26.15 9.54 15.60
C ARG A 160 26.42 8.18 16.22
N GLU A 161 26.08 8.01 17.49
CA GLU A 161 26.29 6.75 18.23
C GLU A 161 25.44 5.61 17.66
N GLN A 162 24.16 5.89 17.35
CA GLN A 162 23.25 4.89 16.79
C GLN A 162 23.68 4.40 15.40
N MET A 163 24.44 5.23 14.69
CA MET A 163 25.00 4.92 13.37
C MET A 163 26.40 4.28 13.46
N ASP A 164 26.93 3.93 14.64
CA ASP A 164 28.30 3.43 14.82
C ASP A 164 29.37 4.32 14.16
N ASP A 165 29.26 5.65 14.34
CA ASP A 165 30.14 6.65 13.70
C ASP A 165 30.23 6.49 12.17
N PHE A 166 29.11 6.12 11.54
CA PHE A 166 29.04 6.03 10.09
C PHE A 166 29.39 7.37 9.42
N LEU A 167 30.34 7.29 8.49
CA LEU A 167 30.80 8.42 7.70
C LEU A 167 30.73 8.10 6.22
N VAL A 168 30.33 9.10 5.44
CA VAL A 168 30.23 9.01 3.97
C VAL A 168 31.09 10.09 3.33
N LYS A 169 31.70 9.77 2.18
CA LYS A 169 32.39 10.75 1.34
C LYS A 169 31.35 11.48 0.49
N VAL A 170 31.47 12.79 0.36
CA VAL A 170 30.56 13.57 -0.50
C VAL A 170 31.29 13.94 -1.78
N GLY A 171 30.80 13.41 -2.91
CA GLY A 171 31.37 13.65 -4.23
C GLY A 171 32.83 13.23 -4.32
N LYS A 172 33.66 14.06 -4.99
CA LYS A 172 35.11 13.82 -5.13
C LYS A 172 35.94 14.30 -3.94
N SER A 173 35.31 14.82 -2.88
CA SER A 173 36.04 15.32 -1.72
C SER A 173 36.60 14.18 -0.87
N SER A 174 37.81 14.36 -0.34
CA SER A 174 38.39 13.46 0.66
C SER A 174 37.71 13.58 2.04
N ARG A 175 36.88 14.62 2.25
CA ARG A 175 36.23 14.87 3.53
C ARG A 175 35.06 13.91 3.75
N LYS A 176 35.17 13.16 4.85
CA LYS A 176 34.12 12.30 5.37
C LYS A 176 33.19 13.12 6.27
N ILE A 177 31.88 12.93 6.13
CA ILE A 177 30.87 13.59 6.96
C ILE A 177 29.88 12.58 7.53
N THR A 178 29.25 12.95 8.64
CA THR A 178 28.10 12.22 9.18
C THR A 178 26.84 12.72 8.47
N PRO A 179 26.07 11.85 7.80
CA PRO A 179 24.84 12.26 7.12
C PRO A 179 23.76 12.66 8.12
N ASN A 180 22.84 13.54 7.70
CA ASN A 180 21.58 13.72 8.40
C ASN A 180 20.64 12.56 8.06
N VAL A 181 19.70 12.26 8.94
CA VAL A 181 18.72 11.18 8.75
C VAL A 181 17.34 11.79 8.62
N LEU A 182 16.69 11.61 7.47
CA LEU A 182 15.28 11.92 7.31
C LEU A 182 14.47 10.63 7.47
N ARG A 183 13.76 10.51 8.57
CA ARG A 183 12.97 9.32 8.92
C ARG A 183 11.50 9.54 8.64
N ILE A 184 10.91 8.63 7.88
CA ILE A 184 9.46 8.48 7.74
C ILE A 184 9.02 7.37 8.70
N ARG A 185 7.91 7.57 9.42
CA ARG A 185 7.26 6.56 10.25
C ARG A 185 5.74 6.56 10.03
N GLN A 186 5.17 5.38 9.83
CA GLN A 186 3.74 5.17 9.59
C GLN A 186 3.27 3.90 10.30
N CYS A 187 2.07 3.92 10.90
CA CYS A 187 1.46 2.70 11.43
C CYS A 187 0.65 2.02 10.32
N ALA A 188 0.95 0.75 10.04
CA ALA A 188 0.30 -0.01 8.97
C ALA A 188 -1.21 -0.19 9.23
N GLU A 189 -1.60 -0.41 10.49
CA GLU A 189 -3.00 -0.57 10.89
C GLU A 189 -3.79 0.74 10.75
N LEU A 190 -3.23 1.86 11.19
CA LEU A 190 -3.84 3.19 11.02
C LEU A 190 -4.00 3.52 9.53
N ALA A 191 -2.96 3.26 8.73
CA ALA A 191 -3.01 3.45 7.30
C ALA A 191 -4.07 2.59 6.59
N THR A 192 -4.26 1.37 7.07
CA THR A 192 -5.30 0.47 6.55
C THR A 192 -6.69 1.01 6.89
N LEU A 193 -6.88 1.51 8.11
CA LEU A 193 -8.13 2.11 8.55
C LEU A 193 -8.45 3.37 7.75
N GLU A 194 -7.45 4.21 7.51
CA GLU A 194 -7.55 5.42 6.69
C GLU A 194 -8.09 5.12 5.29
N VAL A 195 -7.49 4.16 4.57
CA VAL A 195 -7.93 3.78 3.22
C VAL A 195 -9.38 3.27 3.22
N ILE A 196 -9.77 2.55 4.27
CA ILE A 196 -11.14 2.06 4.42
C ILE A 196 -12.10 3.24 4.66
N LEU A 197 -11.75 4.16 5.56
CA LEU A 197 -12.59 5.33 5.86
C LEU A 197 -12.74 6.26 4.65
N ASP A 198 -11.65 6.54 3.93
CA ASP A 198 -11.69 7.31 2.68
C ASP A 198 -12.60 6.66 1.63
N ALA A 199 -12.51 5.33 1.49
CA ALA A 199 -13.39 4.58 0.61
C ALA A 199 -14.86 4.64 1.04
N PHE A 200 -15.18 4.62 2.34
CA PHE A 200 -16.55 4.71 2.85
C PHE A 200 -17.15 6.11 2.70
N GLU A 201 -16.39 7.18 2.97
CA GLU A 201 -16.87 8.56 2.81
C GLU A 201 -17.09 8.92 1.33
N SER A 202 -16.27 8.36 0.43
CA SER A 202 -16.33 8.67 -1.00
C SER A 202 -17.27 7.74 -1.79
N ALA A 203 -17.72 6.64 -1.19
CA ALA A 203 -18.58 5.65 -1.81
C ALA A 203 -20.06 6.06 -1.79
N GLY A 204 -20.78 5.76 -2.87
CA GLY A 204 -22.23 5.58 -2.81
C GLY A 204 -22.58 4.32 -2.00
N THR A 205 -23.83 4.19 -1.55
CA THR A 205 -24.28 3.23 -0.52
C THR A 205 -23.90 1.75 -0.72
N ASP A 206 -23.55 1.32 -1.94
CA ASP A 206 -23.47 -0.10 -2.30
C ASP A 206 -22.09 -0.58 -2.81
N SER A 207 -21.05 0.26 -2.86
CA SER A 207 -19.73 -0.14 -3.43
C SER A 207 -18.54 0.46 -2.68
N VAL A 208 -17.57 -0.36 -2.27
CA VAL A 208 -16.35 0.14 -1.60
C VAL A 208 -15.27 0.36 -2.65
N ARG A 209 -14.86 1.62 -2.85
CA ARG A 209 -13.86 1.98 -3.85
C ARG A 209 -12.48 2.06 -3.22
N ILE A 210 -11.70 1.00 -3.34
CA ILE A 210 -10.27 1.02 -2.99
C ILE A 210 -9.46 0.98 -4.28
N HIS A 211 -8.37 1.74 -4.33
CA HIS A 211 -7.45 1.75 -5.46
C HIS A 211 -7.00 0.33 -5.83
N ARG A 212 -7.02 -0.02 -7.13
CA ARG A 212 -6.74 -1.37 -7.66
C ARG A 212 -5.44 -2.00 -7.14
N LYS A 213 -4.38 -1.21 -6.94
CA LYS A 213 -3.09 -1.65 -6.36
C LYS A 213 -3.18 -2.06 -4.88
N LEU A 214 -4.10 -1.47 -4.11
CA LEU A 214 -4.30 -1.79 -2.70
C LEU A 214 -5.39 -2.85 -2.47
N ALA A 215 -6.35 -2.99 -3.38
CA ALA A 215 -7.47 -3.92 -3.26
C ALA A 215 -7.03 -5.35 -2.83
N PRO A 216 -7.67 -5.97 -1.81
CA PRO A 216 -7.29 -7.31 -1.32
C PRO A 216 -7.23 -8.36 -2.42
N TYR A 217 -8.31 -8.47 -3.19
CA TYR A 217 -8.41 -9.29 -4.38
C TYR A 217 -8.41 -8.38 -5.60
N LYS A 218 -7.58 -8.71 -6.60
CA LYS A 218 -7.51 -7.95 -7.85
C LYS A 218 -8.57 -8.39 -8.86
N CYS A 219 -8.97 -9.66 -8.81
CA CYS A 219 -9.95 -10.22 -9.72
C CYS A 219 -10.91 -11.18 -8.99
N GLY A 220 -12.21 -11.00 -9.19
CA GLY A 220 -13.23 -11.99 -8.87
C GLY A 220 -13.54 -12.86 -10.09
N ILE A 221 -14.02 -14.10 -9.89
CA ILE A 221 -14.54 -14.94 -10.98
C ILE A 221 -15.95 -15.40 -10.61
N VAL A 222 -16.89 -15.19 -11.52
CA VAL A 222 -18.30 -15.58 -11.40
C VAL A 222 -18.70 -16.35 -12.64
N CYS A 223 -19.41 -17.47 -12.44
CA CYS A 223 -19.96 -18.30 -13.51
C CYS A 223 -21.46 -18.07 -13.63
N VAL A 224 -21.96 -18.03 -14.85
CA VAL A 224 -23.38 -17.82 -15.15
C VAL A 224 -23.79 -18.81 -16.24
N SER A 225 -24.68 -19.72 -15.88
CA SER A 225 -25.28 -20.68 -16.80
C SER A 225 -26.61 -21.17 -16.24
N ASP A 226 -27.58 -21.41 -17.13
CA ASP A 226 -28.85 -22.02 -16.78
C ASP A 226 -28.77 -23.56 -16.81
N ASP A 227 -27.76 -24.13 -17.48
CA ASP A 227 -27.53 -25.56 -17.60
C ASP A 227 -26.56 -26.05 -16.52
N ALA A 228 -27.00 -27.01 -15.71
CA ALA A 228 -26.20 -27.58 -14.64
C ALA A 228 -24.92 -28.26 -15.14
N THR A 229 -24.93 -28.84 -16.34
CA THR A 229 -23.76 -29.53 -16.91
C THR A 229 -22.69 -28.53 -17.36
N GLN A 230 -23.09 -27.52 -18.13
CA GLN A 230 -22.22 -26.39 -18.53
C GLN A 230 -21.68 -25.65 -17.29
N LEU A 231 -22.50 -25.50 -16.23
CA LEU A 231 -22.07 -24.84 -15.01
C LEU A 231 -20.91 -25.56 -14.30
N GLU A 232 -20.89 -26.90 -14.28
CA GLU A 232 -19.74 -27.64 -13.72
C GLU A 232 -18.48 -27.47 -14.57
N GLU A 233 -18.61 -27.49 -15.89
CA GLU A 233 -17.48 -27.21 -16.80
C GLU A 233 -16.94 -25.77 -16.61
N LEU A 234 -17.82 -24.80 -16.44
CA LEU A 234 -17.45 -23.41 -16.13
C LEU A 234 -16.75 -23.28 -14.77
N ARG A 235 -17.14 -24.06 -13.77
CA ARG A 235 -16.46 -24.09 -12.47
C ARG A 235 -15.05 -24.66 -12.59
N ASP A 236 -14.86 -25.68 -13.41
CA ASP A 236 -13.52 -26.23 -13.65
C ASP A 236 -12.65 -25.24 -14.44
N LEU A 237 -13.22 -24.52 -15.40
CA LEU A 237 -12.56 -23.40 -16.05
C LEU A 237 -12.22 -22.27 -15.06
N ALA A 238 -13.12 -21.91 -14.14
CA ALA A 238 -12.88 -20.90 -13.11
C ALA A 238 -11.71 -21.27 -12.18
N LYS A 239 -11.63 -22.55 -11.76
CA LYS A 239 -10.49 -23.07 -10.98
C LYS A 239 -9.19 -22.98 -11.78
N HIS A 240 -9.22 -23.35 -13.06
CA HIS A 240 -8.06 -23.24 -13.94
C HIS A 240 -7.58 -21.79 -14.06
N LEU A 241 -8.48 -20.86 -14.39
CA LEU A 241 -8.17 -19.42 -14.50
C LEU A 241 -7.66 -18.84 -13.19
N SER A 242 -8.25 -19.24 -12.06
CA SER A 242 -7.76 -18.85 -10.73
C SER A 242 -6.30 -19.25 -10.52
N ASN A 243 -5.91 -20.45 -10.96
CA ASN A 243 -4.52 -20.92 -10.85
C ASN A 243 -3.59 -20.17 -11.81
N VAL A 244 -4.02 -19.89 -13.03
CA VAL A 244 -3.25 -19.08 -14.00
C VAL A 244 -2.98 -17.69 -13.45
N LEU A 245 -4.00 -17.02 -12.92
CA LEU A 245 -3.88 -15.67 -12.37
C LEU A 245 -3.02 -15.64 -11.09
N ARG A 246 -3.15 -16.63 -10.20
CA ARG A 246 -2.28 -16.76 -9.03
C ARG A 246 -0.82 -16.97 -9.39
N LYS A 247 -0.54 -17.78 -10.43
CA LYS A 247 0.83 -17.94 -10.97
C LYS A 247 1.40 -16.63 -11.52
N ALA A 248 0.54 -15.75 -12.03
CA ALA A 248 0.90 -14.41 -12.46
C ALA A 248 0.96 -13.37 -11.31
N ASN A 249 0.90 -13.80 -10.04
CA ASN A 249 0.85 -12.93 -8.85
C ASN A 249 -0.37 -12.00 -8.78
N ILE A 250 -1.49 -12.37 -9.40
CA ILE A 250 -2.77 -11.68 -9.29
C ILE A 250 -3.60 -12.39 -8.21
N THR A 251 -3.98 -11.68 -7.14
CA THR A 251 -4.85 -12.25 -6.10
C THR A 251 -6.27 -12.41 -6.63
N THR A 252 -6.77 -13.65 -6.61
CA THR A 252 -8.07 -14.00 -7.18
C THR A 252 -9.03 -14.61 -6.16
N LEU A 253 -10.28 -14.15 -6.21
CA LEU A 253 -11.39 -14.70 -5.46
C LEU A 253 -12.30 -15.49 -6.41
N ASP A 254 -12.38 -16.79 -6.19
CA ASP A 254 -13.27 -17.66 -6.95
C ASP A 254 -14.65 -17.70 -6.26
N CYS A 255 -15.69 -17.22 -6.95
CA CYS A 255 -17.07 -17.24 -6.49
C CYS A 255 -17.95 -18.21 -7.31
N SER A 256 -17.35 -19.08 -8.13
CA SER A 256 -18.05 -20.02 -9.02
C SER A 256 -18.93 -21.05 -8.28
N THR A 257 -18.66 -21.29 -7.00
CA THR A 257 -19.41 -22.22 -6.15
C THR A 257 -20.63 -21.58 -5.47
N GLN A 258 -20.77 -20.26 -5.54
CA GLN A 258 -21.89 -19.56 -4.94
C GLN A 258 -23.14 -19.74 -5.82
N ASN A 259 -24.20 -20.30 -5.24
CA ASN A 259 -25.38 -20.75 -5.98
C ASN A 259 -26.13 -19.59 -6.64
N GLY A 260 -26.30 -19.65 -7.96
CA GLY A 260 -27.45 -19.07 -8.62
C GLY A 260 -27.29 -18.97 -10.12
N THR A 261 -28.14 -19.71 -10.82
CA THR A 261 -28.31 -19.69 -12.28
C THR A 261 -28.98 -18.40 -12.75
N SER A 262 -29.74 -17.71 -11.89
CA SER A 262 -30.50 -16.51 -12.25
C SER A 262 -29.69 -15.20 -12.23
N GLU A 263 -30.08 -14.23 -13.08
CA GLU A 263 -29.54 -12.86 -13.11
C GLU A 263 -29.61 -12.15 -11.75
N ARG A 264 -30.61 -12.47 -10.92
CA ARG A 264 -30.73 -11.89 -9.58
C ARG A 264 -29.60 -12.37 -8.66
N SER A 265 -29.16 -13.62 -8.80
CA SER A 265 -28.02 -14.13 -8.03
C SER A 265 -26.70 -13.55 -8.53
N LEU A 266 -26.53 -13.42 -9.85
CA LEU A 266 -25.38 -12.73 -10.44
C LEU A 266 -25.24 -11.31 -9.89
N ASN A 267 -26.32 -10.53 -9.91
CA ASN A 267 -26.30 -9.18 -9.37
C ASN A 267 -25.96 -9.14 -7.87
N LYS A 268 -26.42 -10.14 -7.10
CA LYS A 268 -26.05 -10.27 -5.68
C LYS A 268 -24.56 -10.56 -5.49
N GLN A 269 -23.99 -11.44 -6.32
CA GLN A 269 -22.54 -11.74 -6.29
C GLN A 269 -21.71 -10.53 -6.71
N LEU A 270 -22.11 -9.82 -7.77
CA LEU A 270 -21.44 -8.60 -8.21
C LEU A 270 -21.44 -7.53 -7.12
N ARG A 271 -22.58 -7.28 -6.48
CA ARG A 271 -22.67 -6.35 -5.35
C ARG A 271 -21.79 -6.78 -4.17
N HIS A 272 -21.70 -8.09 -3.91
CA HIS A 272 -20.80 -8.60 -2.88
C HIS A 272 -19.33 -8.34 -3.22
N LEU A 273 -18.91 -8.56 -4.48
CA LEU A 273 -17.55 -8.27 -4.94
C LEU A 273 -17.23 -6.78 -4.88
N ASP A 274 -18.19 -5.94 -5.27
CA ASP A 274 -18.09 -4.48 -5.19
C ASP A 274 -18.00 -4.02 -3.72
N SER A 275 -18.69 -4.67 -2.78
CA SER A 275 -18.64 -4.32 -1.35
C SER A 275 -17.34 -4.73 -0.65
N ILE A 276 -16.61 -5.72 -1.19
CA ILE A 276 -15.27 -6.11 -0.71
C ILE A 276 -14.15 -5.49 -1.55
N ALA A 277 -14.48 -4.47 -2.36
CA ALA A 277 -13.55 -3.68 -3.15
C ALA A 277 -12.75 -4.44 -4.22
N VAL A 278 -13.30 -5.53 -4.77
CA VAL A 278 -12.69 -6.21 -5.93
C VAL A 278 -12.82 -5.31 -7.16
N PRO A 279 -11.71 -4.88 -7.80
CA PRO A 279 -11.77 -3.88 -8.86
C PRO A 279 -12.23 -4.45 -10.20
N TYR A 280 -11.96 -5.74 -10.47
CA TYR A 280 -12.33 -6.40 -11.72
C TYR A 280 -12.99 -7.75 -11.46
N THR A 281 -14.03 -8.08 -12.22
CA THR A 281 -14.72 -9.37 -12.13
C THR A 281 -14.80 -10.03 -13.48
N LEU A 282 -14.31 -11.27 -13.58
CA LEU A 282 -14.49 -12.11 -14.75
C LEU A 282 -15.84 -12.82 -14.69
N LEU A 283 -16.62 -12.63 -15.74
CA LEU A 283 -17.90 -13.29 -15.97
C LEU A 283 -17.70 -14.37 -17.01
N LEU A 284 -17.87 -15.63 -16.58
CA LEU A 284 -17.80 -16.81 -17.43
C LEU A 284 -19.23 -17.25 -17.77
N ARG A 285 -19.50 -17.46 -19.06
CA ARG A 285 -20.81 -17.90 -19.59
C ARG A 285 -20.60 -19.12 -20.48
N ASP A 286 -21.67 -19.78 -20.90
CA ASP A 286 -21.58 -20.97 -21.77
C ASP A 286 -20.71 -20.74 -23.02
N GLN A 287 -20.82 -19.56 -23.62
CA GLN A 287 -20.01 -19.17 -24.78
C GLN A 287 -18.50 -19.22 -24.50
N SER A 288 -18.09 -18.96 -23.27
CA SER A 288 -16.70 -19.01 -22.81
C SER A 288 -16.05 -20.38 -22.96
N LEU A 289 -16.83 -21.46 -22.85
CA LEU A 289 -16.36 -22.83 -23.08
C LEU A 289 -16.14 -23.11 -24.58
N GLN A 290 -16.91 -22.44 -25.44
CA GLN A 290 -16.89 -22.69 -26.88
C GLN A 290 -15.80 -21.91 -27.61
N ASN A 291 -15.59 -20.64 -27.25
CA ASN A 291 -14.71 -19.74 -27.99
C ASN A 291 -13.59 -19.09 -27.15
N GLY A 292 -13.50 -19.39 -25.85
CA GLY A 292 -12.45 -18.86 -24.97
C GLY A 292 -12.56 -17.35 -24.70
N LEU A 293 -13.72 -16.73 -24.98
CA LEU A 293 -13.98 -15.32 -24.69
C LEU A 293 -14.74 -15.16 -23.36
N PHE A 294 -14.31 -14.18 -22.56
CA PHE A 294 -14.89 -13.85 -21.27
C PHE A 294 -15.24 -12.36 -21.21
N GLN A 295 -16.17 -11.99 -20.33
CA GLN A 295 -16.44 -10.58 -20.03
C GLN A 295 -15.69 -10.18 -18.75
N LEU A 296 -14.92 -9.11 -18.81
CA LEU A 296 -14.28 -8.48 -17.67
C LEU A 296 -15.05 -7.23 -17.28
N ARG A 297 -15.69 -7.26 -16.12
CA ARG A 297 -16.41 -6.11 -15.54
C ARG A 297 -15.46 -5.25 -14.70
N SER A 298 -15.50 -3.93 -14.88
CA SER A 298 -14.90 -2.98 -13.93
C SER A 298 -15.87 -2.60 -12.82
N ARG A 299 -15.43 -2.61 -11.57
CA ARG A 299 -16.20 -2.11 -10.41
C ARG A 299 -16.53 -0.62 -10.57
N ASP A 300 -15.57 0.17 -11.03
CA ASP A 300 -15.67 1.63 -11.01
C ASP A 300 -16.60 2.17 -12.11
N THR A 301 -16.58 1.56 -13.31
CA THR A 301 -17.46 1.99 -14.41
C THR A 301 -18.69 1.10 -14.58
N THR A 302 -18.71 -0.09 -13.98
CA THR A 302 -19.71 -1.15 -14.17
C THR A 302 -19.80 -1.70 -15.60
N LEU A 303 -18.93 -1.25 -16.51
CA LEU A 303 -18.85 -1.69 -17.90
C LEU A 303 -18.13 -3.03 -18.03
N ASN A 304 -18.48 -3.77 -19.09
CA ASN A 304 -17.89 -5.05 -19.44
C ASN A 304 -17.04 -4.92 -20.72
N GLU A 305 -15.85 -5.51 -20.70
CA GLU A 305 -14.98 -5.65 -21.88
C GLU A 305 -14.80 -7.13 -22.22
N THR A 306 -14.73 -7.48 -23.51
CA THR A 306 -14.51 -8.87 -23.94
C THR A 306 -13.03 -9.15 -24.09
N ILE A 307 -12.55 -10.23 -23.45
CA ILE A 307 -11.13 -10.61 -23.41
C ILE A 307 -11.01 -12.11 -23.72
N HIS A 308 -9.99 -12.47 -24.51
CA HIS A 308 -9.65 -13.86 -24.78
C HIS A 308 -8.75 -14.45 -23.67
N ILE A 309 -8.90 -15.74 -23.38
CA ILE A 309 -8.17 -16.44 -22.31
C ILE A 309 -6.64 -16.24 -22.35
N SER A 310 -6.06 -16.23 -23.54
CA SER A 310 -4.61 -16.12 -23.73
C SER A 310 -4.04 -14.77 -23.28
N ASP A 311 -4.81 -13.69 -23.39
CA ASP A 311 -4.34 -12.34 -23.09
C ASP A 311 -4.61 -11.91 -21.65
N LEU A 312 -5.47 -12.65 -20.97
CA LEU A 312 -6.03 -12.28 -19.67
C LEU A 312 -4.97 -11.93 -18.60
N PRO A 313 -3.93 -12.75 -18.34
CA PRO A 313 -2.98 -12.43 -17.27
C PRO A 313 -2.18 -11.16 -17.55
N ASN A 314 -1.71 -11.00 -18.78
CA ASN A 314 -0.92 -9.85 -19.20
C ASN A 314 -1.76 -8.57 -19.19
N TYR A 315 -3.01 -8.65 -19.66
CA TYR A 315 -3.93 -7.52 -19.65
C TYR A 315 -4.26 -7.08 -18.22
N LEU A 316 -4.63 -8.01 -17.34
CA LEU A 316 -4.92 -7.70 -15.93
C LEU A 316 -3.71 -7.09 -15.24
N LEU A 317 -2.51 -7.66 -15.41
CA LEU A 317 -1.28 -7.08 -14.86
C LEU A 317 -1.08 -5.64 -15.31
N LYS A 318 -1.25 -5.35 -16.61
CA LYS A 318 -1.12 -4.01 -17.16
C LYS A 318 -2.09 -3.03 -16.52
N ILE A 319 -3.39 -3.37 -16.45
CA ILE A 319 -4.41 -2.45 -15.92
C ILE A 319 -4.41 -2.34 -14.39
N ILE A 320 -3.80 -3.27 -13.66
CA ILE A 320 -3.61 -3.19 -12.20
C ILE A 320 -2.38 -2.34 -11.87
N THR A 321 -1.32 -2.46 -12.67
CA THR A 321 -0.03 -1.79 -12.44
C THR A 321 0.08 -0.40 -13.04
N SER A 322 -0.80 -0.05 -13.99
CA SER A 322 -1.03 1.33 -14.43
C SER A 322 -1.48 2.17 -13.23
#